data_AF-A0A947GVD1-F1
#
_entry.id   AF-A0A947GVD1-F1
#
_cell.length_a   1.000
_cell.length_b   1.000
_cell.length_c   1.000
_cell.angle_alpha   90.00
_cell.angle_beta   90.00
_cell.angle_gamma   90.00
#
_symmetry.space_group_name_H-M   'P 1'
#
loop_
_entity.id
_entity.type
_entity.pdbx_description
1 polymer ?
#
loop_
_entity_poly.entity_id
_entity_poly.type
_entity_poly.pdbx_seq_one_letter_code
_entity_poly.pdbx_strand_id
1 'polypeptide(L)' 'MAHIVFTQQLRRFTETPEVDAQVATLREALQAAFDINPRLQGYVLDEQGHLRANVVVFIDGRR' A
#
# COMPACT_ATOMS: atom_id res chain seq x y z
N MET A 1 13.21 -6.34 -6.15
CA MET A 1 12.75 -4.94 -6.19
C MET A 1 11.28 -4.92 -6.60
N ALA A 2 10.44 -4.26 -5.82
CA ALA A 2 9.01 -4.07 -6.09
C ALA A 2 8.72 -2.57 -6.20
N HIS A 3 7.89 -2.20 -7.17
CA HIS A 3 7.41 -0.84 -7.37
C HIS A 3 5.95 -0.76 -6.92
N ILE A 4 5.66 0.10 -5.94
CA ILE A 4 4.36 0.22 -5.30
C ILE A 4 3.73 1.54 -5.71
N VAL A 5 2.53 1.45 -6.27
CA VAL A 5 1.69 2.60 -6.62
C VAL A 5 0.32 2.45 -5.99
N PHE A 6 -0.23 3.55 -5.47
CA PHE A 6 -1.60 3.58 -4.98
C PHE A 6 -2.53 4.21 -6.01
N THR A 7 -3.80 3.83 -5.94
CA THR A 7 -4.83 4.40 -6.80
C THR A 7 -4.94 5.92 -6.61
N GLN A 8 -5.27 6.64 -7.69
CA GLN A 8 -5.45 8.09 -7.64
C GLN A 8 -6.56 8.55 -6.67
N GLN A 9 -7.53 7.69 -6.37
CA GLN A 9 -8.60 8.01 -5.42
C GLN A 9 -8.03 8.29 -4.02
N LEU A 10 -6.96 7.59 -3.63
CA LEU A 10 -6.37 7.73 -2.30
C LEU A 10 -5.64 9.09 -2.12
N ARG A 11 -5.16 9.69 -3.22
CA ARG A 11 -4.52 11.03 -3.24
C ARG A 11 -5.43 12.14 -2.71
N ARG A 12 -6.75 11.93 -2.70
CA ARG A 12 -7.72 12.90 -2.15
C ARG A 12 -7.69 12.97 -0.63
N PHE A 13 -7.15 11.95 0.03
CA PHE A 13 -7.21 11.80 1.48
C PHE A 13 -5.82 11.84 2.14
N THR A 14 -4.78 11.42 1.42
CA THR A 14 -3.40 11.44 1.91
C THR A 14 -2.40 11.40 0.76
N GLU A 15 -1.14 11.74 1.03
CA GLU A 15 -0.06 11.60 0.05
C GLU A 15 0.16 10.12 -0.30
N THR A 16 0.22 9.82 -1.60
CA THR A 16 0.50 8.47 -2.09
C THR A 16 1.87 8.45 -2.75
N PRO A 17 2.96 8.22 -1.99
CA PRO A 17 4.27 8.09 -2.57
C PRO A 17 4.29 6.85 -3.48
N GLU A 18 5.03 6.95 -4.58
CA GLU A 18 5.47 5.78 -5.33
C GLU A 18 6.74 5.27 -4.65
N VAL A 19 6.78 3.98 -4.37
CA VAL A 19 7.84 3.39 -3.53
C VAL A 19 8.54 2.28 -4.30
N ASP A 20 9.85 2.41 -4.45
CA ASP A 20 10.72 1.35 -4.92
C ASP A 20 11.44 0.72 -3.74
N ALA A 21 11.22 -0.58 -3.49
CA ALA A 21 11.77 -1.28 -2.33
C ALA A 21 12.37 -2.65 -2.70
N GLN A 22 13.45 -3.04 -2.03
CA GLN A 22 14.03 -4.38 -2.12
C GLN A 22 13.34 -5.34 -1.14
N VAL A 23 12.14 -5.77 -1.52
CA VAL A 23 11.26 -6.61 -0.69
C VAL A 23 10.81 -7.84 -1.46
N ALA A 24 10.40 -8.88 -0.75
CA ALA A 24 9.97 -10.16 -1.30
C ALA A 24 8.47 -10.42 -1.13
N THR A 25 7.81 -9.70 -0.21
CA THR A 25 6.40 -9.91 0.10
C THR A 25 5.57 -8.63 0.00
N LEU A 26 4.27 -8.78 -0.23
CA LEU A 26 3.32 -7.67 -0.20
C LEU A 26 3.31 -6.96 1.17
N ARG A 27 3.48 -7.70 2.26
CA ARG A 27 3.50 -7.12 3.61
C ARG A 27 4.67 -6.15 3.77
N GLU A 28 5.86 -6.58 3.37
CA GLU A 28 7.06 -5.73 3.42
C GLU A 28 6.93 -4.51 2.50
N ALA A 29 6.37 -4.69 1.30
CA ALA A 29 6.08 -3.61 0.37
C ALA A 29 5.14 -2.54 0.97
N LEU A 30 4.04 -2.97 1.60
CA LEU A 30 3.12 -2.07 2.27
C LEU A 30 3.78 -1.38 3.47
N GLN A 31 4.59 -2.10 4.25
CA GLN A 31 5.31 -1.53 5.38
C GLN A 31 6.25 -0.41 4.93
N ALA A 32 7.02 -0.61 3.85
CA ALA A 32 7.89 0.42 3.30
C ALA A 32 7.12 1.70 2.91
N ALA A 33 5.91 1.56 2.38
CA ALA A 33 5.04 2.71 2.09
C ALA A 33 4.50 3.37 3.37
N PHE A 34 4.17 2.59 4.40
CA PHE A 34 3.70 3.12 5.68
C PHE A 34 4.81 3.82 6.47
N ASP A 35 6.06 3.37 6.34
CA ASP A 35 7.21 4.04 6.96
C ASP A 35 7.42 5.45 6.38
N ILE A 36 7.09 5.66 5.10
CA ILE A 36 7.13 6.98 4.44
C ILE A 36 5.90 7.82 4.81
N ASN A 37 4.70 7.24 4.76
CA ASN A 37 3.47 7.91 5.15
C ASN A 37 2.60 6.99 6.05
N PRO A 38 2.72 7.11 7.38
CA PRO A 38 1.99 6.27 8.33
C PRO A 38 0.47 6.35 8.21
N ARG A 39 -0.06 7.47 7.67
CA ARG A 39 -1.51 7.63 7.49
C ARG A 39 -2.09 6.63 6.49
N LEU A 40 -1.30 6.14 5.53
CA LEU A 40 -1.73 5.15 4.54
C LEU A 40 -2.21 3.85 5.19
N GLN A 41 -1.58 3.45 6.31
CA GLN A 41 -1.92 2.21 7.00
C GLN A 41 -3.41 2.16 7.35
N GLY A 42 -3.98 3.27 7.84
CA GLY A 42 -5.39 3.36 8.20
C GLY A 42 -6.34 3.29 7.00
N TYR A 43 -5.89 3.60 5.78
CA TYR A 43 -6.70 3.49 4.56
C TYR A 43 -6.60 2.13 3.88
N VAL A 44 -5.49 1.42 4.09
CA VAL A 44 -5.22 0.12 3.45
C VAL A 44 -5.63 -1.03 4.35
N LEU A 45 -5.33 -0.92 5.64
CA LEU A 45 -5.58 -1.95 6.64
C LEU A 45 -6.75 -1.58 7.58
N ASP A 46 -7.39 -2.61 8.11
CA ASP A 46 -8.28 -2.50 9.25
C ASP A 46 -7.51 -2.53 10.58
N GLU A 47 -8.25 -2.48 11.69
CA GLU A 47 -7.68 -2.47 13.05
C GLU A 47 -7.01 -3.80 13.44
N GLN A 48 -7.27 -4.88 12.70
CA GLN A 48 -6.64 -6.20 12.90
C GLN A 48 -5.41 -6.38 11.99
N GLY A 49 -5.12 -5.42 11.11
CA GLY A 49 -4.01 -5.49 10.16
C GLY A 49 -4.32 -6.30 8.90
N HIS A 50 -5.60 -6.57 8.60
CA HIS A 50 -6.03 -7.15 7.33
C HIS A 50 -6.32 -6.06 6.30
N LEU A 51 -6.27 -6.39 5.01
CA LEU A 51 -6.72 -5.47 3.96
C LEU A 51 -8.19 -5.13 4.15
N ARG A 52 -8.53 -3.85 4.05
CA ARG A 52 -9.93 -3.42 4.08
C ARG A 52 -10.71 -4.04 2.92
N ALA A 53 -11.98 -4.33 3.14
CA ALA A 53 -12.85 -4.96 2.14
C ALA A 53 -12.90 -4.21 0.78
N ASN A 54 -12.73 -2.89 0.80
CA ASN A 54 -12.76 -2.04 -0.40
C ASN A 54 -11.37 -1.83 -1.03
N VAL A 55 -10.34 -2.52 -0.54
CA VAL A 55 -8.98 -2.45 -1.05
C VAL A 55 -8.67 -3.74 -1.79
N VAL A 56 -8.19 -3.60 -3.03
CA VAL A 56 -7.71 -4.70 -3.85
C VAL A 56 -6.28 -4.41 -4.23
N VAL A 57 -5.41 -5.40 -4.08
CA VAL A 57 -4.01 -5.32 -4.50
C VAL A 57 -3.86 -6.11 -5.79
N PHE A 58 -3.06 -5.59 -6.70
CA PHE A 58 -2.63 -6.29 -7.91
C PHE A 58 -1.12 -6.39 -7.89
N ILE A 59 -0.59 -7.60 -8.09
CA ILE A 59 0.84 -7.89 -8.20
C ILE A 59 1.09 -8.33 -9.65
N ASP A 60 1.88 -7.54 -10.38
CA ASP A 60 2.20 -7.78 -11.80
C ASP A 60 0.94 -8.03 -12.67
N GLY A 61 -0.12 -7.25 -12.42
CA GLY A 61 -1.39 -7.34 -13.13
C GLY A 61 -2.30 -8.49 -12.68
N ARG A 62 -1.92 -9.26 -11.66
CA ARG A 62 -2.71 -10.37 -11.11
C ARG A 62 -3.27 -9.99 -9.73
N ARG A 63 -4.51 -10.40 -9.44
CA ARG A 63 -5.15 -10.21 -8.14
C ARG A 63 -4.78 -11.32 -7.17
#